data_AF-A0A495SFP4-F1
#
_entry.id   AF-A0A495SFP4-F1
#
_cell.length_a   1.000
_cell.length_b   1.000
_cell.length_c   1.000
_cell.angle_alpha   90.00
_cell.angle_beta   90.00
_cell.angle_gamma   90.00
#
_symmetry.space_group_name_H-M   'P 1'
#
loop_
_entity.id
_entity.type
_entity.pdbx_description
1 polymer ?
#
loop_
_entity_poly.entity_id
_entity_poly.type
_entity_poly.pdbx_seq_one_letter_code
_entity_poly.pdbx_strand_id
1 'polypeptide(L)'
;MSSNETQNKTKWILKFTLSFLSIVGGIDSVLHIILPLFPYKLNQYIIPIGMSSLITGIVFSIGLSFYWHYKEKNDLIDSQKYYIWLTTILRYWLAFYISTFGFEKLFDVNFAYSYHIEDALVNTLTGQELTWKYYGHSYYLTVIIGLFQIIGSILLLFRRTTLLGVLTLLPVQINILLINLFYGIGPLTTFTSIIMVIGLSYLSLERKEEIIDFFRRYKSTLPTVGNTTLRKSIRFLCILIPFLFVFYYSYDVRKSKKYFGKWKVESMTRNGRVILENEWQKDTLAWKTLYIEERGKMYFCPNPHLYLDSISILMKYQYDDDKNQNFKVISFEKSRNKPDTIPVLISKFKDKSMQWKMILYKDTIQMELKKVNL
;
A
#
# COMPACT_ATOMS: atom_id res chain seq x y z
N MET A 1 -12.34 38.10 38.81
CA MET A 1 -11.89 38.59 37.50
C MET A 1 -12.52 37.70 36.44
N SER A 2 -13.60 38.18 35.83
CA SER A 2 -14.30 37.50 34.74
C SER A 2 -13.41 37.50 33.50
N SER A 3 -12.86 36.35 33.14
CA SER A 3 -12.35 36.14 31.79
C SER A 3 -13.54 36.20 30.85
N ASN A 4 -13.68 37.32 30.13
CA ASN A 4 -14.46 37.38 28.90
C ASN A 4 -13.85 36.36 27.93
N GLU A 5 -14.29 35.10 28.01
CA GLU A 5 -14.19 34.18 26.89
C GLU A 5 -15.11 34.72 25.82
N THR A 6 -14.55 35.48 24.89
CA THR A 6 -15.17 35.71 23.59
C THR A 6 -15.47 34.33 23.02
N GLN A 7 -16.74 33.91 23.10
CA GLN A 7 -17.27 32.73 22.43
C GLN A 7 -16.93 32.89 20.94
N ASN A 8 -15.82 32.27 20.52
CA ASN A 8 -15.40 32.27 19.13
C ASN A 8 -16.49 31.54 18.33
N LYS A 9 -17.42 32.30 17.73
CA LYS A 9 -18.50 31.76 16.90
C LYS A 9 -17.86 30.89 15.82
N THR A 10 -18.19 29.60 15.81
CA THR A 10 -17.53 28.62 14.95
C THR A 10 -18.03 28.75 13.52
N LYS A 11 -17.10 28.61 12.55
CA LYS A 11 -17.44 28.68 11.12
C LYS A 11 -18.48 27.61 10.77
N TRP A 12 -19.47 27.95 9.94
CA TRP A 12 -20.51 27.01 9.47
C TRP A 12 -19.95 25.70 8.93
N ILE A 13 -18.81 25.76 8.22
CA ILE A 13 -18.19 24.57 7.65
C ILE A 13 -17.78 23.53 8.71
N LEU A 14 -17.30 23.97 9.88
CA LEU A 14 -16.94 23.07 10.98
C LEU A 14 -18.18 22.42 11.60
N LYS A 15 -19.28 23.16 11.68
CA LYS A 15 -20.57 22.67 12.15
C LYS A 15 -21.15 21.64 11.20
N PHE A 16 -21.05 21.90 9.90
CA PHE A 16 -21.45 20.98 8.85
C PHE A 16 -20.63 19.71 8.89
N THR A 17 -19.30 19.82 8.91
CA THR A 17 -18.40 18.66 8.99
C THR A 17 -18.70 17.82 10.22
N LEU A 18 -18.84 18.42 11.41
CA LEU A 18 -19.15 17.68 12.63
C LEU A 18 -20.53 16.99 12.54
N SER A 19 -21.56 17.70 12.07
CA SER A 19 -22.90 17.14 11.90
C SER A 19 -22.89 15.96 10.91
N PHE A 20 -22.26 16.15 9.75
CA PHE A 20 -22.11 15.13 8.70
C PHE A 20 -21.40 13.89 9.24
N LEU A 21 -20.23 14.05 9.85
CA LEU A 21 -19.44 12.91 10.35
C LEU A 21 -20.17 12.17 11.48
N SER A 22 -20.89 12.88 12.34
CA SER A 22 -21.59 12.28 13.47
C SER A 22 -22.83 11.51 13.02
N ILE A 23 -23.63 12.12 12.14
CA ILE A 23 -24.93 11.57 11.71
C ILE A 23 -24.74 10.54 10.60
N VAL A 24 -24.05 10.89 9.52
CA VAL A 24 -23.88 10.00 8.36
C VAL A 24 -23.01 8.81 8.75
N GLY A 25 -21.91 9.04 9.48
CA GLY A 25 -21.07 7.96 10.00
C GLY A 25 -21.82 7.06 11.00
N GLY A 26 -22.64 7.66 11.87
CA GLY A 26 -23.53 6.90 12.77
C GLY A 26 -24.51 6.01 12.02
N ILE A 27 -25.25 6.56 11.05
CA ILE A 27 -26.18 5.80 10.21
C ILE A 27 -25.46 4.69 9.45
N ASP A 28 -24.34 5.00 8.80
CA ASP A 28 -23.55 4.02 8.04
C ASP A 28 -23.08 2.85 8.91
N SER A 29 -22.62 3.13 10.14
CA SER A 29 -22.21 2.10 11.09
C SER A 29 -23.35 1.18 11.53
N VAL A 30 -24.55 1.74 11.73
CA VAL A 30 -25.74 0.99 12.10
C VAL A 30 -26.20 0.11 10.93
N LEU A 31 -26.20 0.65 9.71
CA LEU A 31 -26.55 -0.09 8.51
C LEU A 31 -25.62 -1.29 8.32
N HIS A 32 -24.31 -1.10 8.32
CA HIS A 32 -23.37 -2.19 8.08
C HIS A 32 -23.46 -3.34 9.09
N ILE A 33 -23.86 -3.07 10.34
CA ILE A 33 -23.95 -4.09 11.39
C ILE A 33 -25.32 -4.75 11.43
N ILE A 34 -26.41 -3.98 11.29
CA ILE A 34 -27.76 -4.51 11.44
C ILE A 34 -28.24 -5.16 10.14
N LEU A 35 -27.88 -4.62 8.97
CA LEU A 35 -28.36 -5.14 7.69
C LEU A 35 -28.04 -6.63 7.49
N PRO A 36 -26.82 -7.14 7.78
CA PRO A 36 -26.52 -8.57 7.65
C PRO A 36 -27.33 -9.49 8.59
N LEU A 37 -27.94 -8.96 9.66
CA LEU A 37 -28.75 -9.73 10.60
C LEU A 37 -30.16 -10.01 10.09
N PHE A 38 -30.63 -9.31 9.05
CA PHE A 38 -31.97 -9.49 8.51
C PHE A 38 -32.08 -10.76 7.64
N PRO A 39 -33.25 -11.44 7.65
CA PRO A 39 -33.51 -12.58 6.78
C PRO A 39 -33.31 -12.27 5.29
N TYR A 40 -32.82 -13.26 4.53
CA TYR A 40 -32.54 -13.14 3.08
C TYR A 40 -33.70 -12.57 2.26
N LYS A 41 -34.95 -12.89 2.61
CA LYS A 41 -36.16 -12.36 1.92
C LYS A 41 -36.25 -10.83 1.93
N LEU A 42 -35.66 -10.18 2.94
CA LEU A 42 -35.64 -8.72 3.06
C LEU A 42 -34.42 -8.09 2.36
N ASN A 43 -33.46 -8.89 1.90
CA ASN A 43 -32.19 -8.41 1.33
C ASN A 43 -32.37 -7.54 0.09
N GLN A 44 -33.42 -7.79 -0.72
CA GLN A 44 -33.75 -6.94 -1.87
C GLN A 44 -34.09 -5.49 -1.49
N TYR A 45 -34.57 -5.25 -0.26
CA TYR A 45 -34.89 -3.91 0.24
C TYR A 45 -33.75 -3.27 1.03
N ILE A 46 -32.75 -4.05 1.45
CA ILE A 46 -31.64 -3.59 2.29
C ILE A 46 -30.84 -2.48 1.62
N ILE A 47 -30.42 -2.68 0.38
CA ILE A 47 -29.60 -1.72 -0.36
C ILE A 47 -30.38 -0.40 -0.58
N PRO A 48 -31.60 -0.38 -1.15
CA PRO A 48 -32.32 0.87 -1.37
C PRO A 48 -32.67 1.60 -0.07
N ILE A 49 -33.04 0.88 1.00
CA ILE A 49 -33.30 1.47 2.31
C ILE A 49 -32.01 2.08 2.90
N GLY A 50 -30.90 1.35 2.82
CA GLY A 50 -29.59 1.83 3.27
C GLY A 50 -29.19 3.11 2.54
N MET A 51 -29.24 3.12 1.21
CA MET A 51 -28.93 4.29 0.39
C MET A 51 -29.86 5.47 0.70
N SER A 52 -31.17 5.22 0.85
CA SER A 52 -32.14 6.25 1.21
C SER A 52 -31.82 6.87 2.57
N SER A 53 -31.51 6.04 3.58
CA SER A 53 -31.18 6.54 4.92
C SER A 53 -29.88 7.34 4.97
N LEU A 54 -28.88 6.99 4.16
CA LEU A 54 -27.66 7.79 4.00
C LEU A 54 -27.97 9.15 3.37
N ILE A 55 -28.76 9.19 2.30
CA ILE A 55 -29.19 10.44 1.65
C ILE A 55 -29.95 11.32 2.64
N THR A 56 -30.90 10.75 3.37
CA THR A 56 -31.65 11.47 4.43
C THR A 56 -30.71 12.00 5.51
N GLY A 57 -29.73 11.20 5.95
CA GLY A 57 -28.72 11.61 6.92
C GLY A 57 -27.87 12.79 6.44
N ILE A 58 -27.50 12.81 5.15
CA ILE A 58 -26.75 13.91 4.53
C ILE A 58 -27.60 15.18 4.52
N VAL A 59 -28.84 15.09 4.03
CA VAL A 59 -29.77 16.24 3.98
C VAL A 59 -30.04 16.78 5.39
N PHE A 60 -30.26 15.89 6.36
CA PHE A 60 -30.46 16.27 7.76
C PHE A 60 -29.22 16.96 8.35
N SER A 61 -28.02 16.48 8.03
CA SER A 61 -26.76 17.10 8.48
C SER A 61 -26.58 18.52 7.94
N ILE A 62 -26.96 18.75 6.68
CA ILE A 62 -26.97 20.09 6.05
C ILE A 62 -27.98 21.00 6.78
N GLY A 63 -29.22 20.53 6.93
CA GLY A 63 -30.29 21.30 7.60
C GLY A 63 -29.94 21.65 9.05
N LEU A 64 -29.44 20.66 9.81
CA LEU A 64 -29.00 20.86 11.20
C LEU A 64 -27.87 21.87 11.29
N SER A 65 -26.90 21.83 10.38
CA SER A 65 -25.79 22.79 10.35
C SER A 65 -26.27 24.23 10.12
N PHE A 66 -27.17 24.45 9.15
CA PHE A 66 -27.77 25.76 8.91
C PHE A 66 -28.61 26.24 10.10
N TYR A 67 -29.46 25.38 10.64
CA TYR A 67 -30.29 25.68 11.81
C TYR A 67 -29.42 26.07 13.02
N TRP A 68 -28.38 25.29 13.31
CA TRP A 68 -27.44 25.56 14.40
C TRP A 68 -26.69 26.87 14.18
N HIS A 69 -26.21 27.12 12.96
CA HIS A 69 -25.49 28.36 12.65
C HIS A 69 -26.39 29.61 12.75
N TYR A 70 -27.61 29.53 12.25
CA TYR A 70 -28.59 30.62 12.35
C TYR A 70 -28.94 30.93 13.81
N LYS A 71 -29.24 29.91 14.62
CA LYS A 71 -29.61 30.11 16.02
C LYS A 71 -28.46 30.57 16.91
N GLU A 72 -27.22 30.15 16.64
CA GLU A 72 -26.03 30.70 17.31
C GLU A 72 -25.80 32.17 16.93
N LYS A 73 -26.04 32.55 15.66
CA LYS A 73 -25.88 33.95 15.25
C LYS A 73 -26.86 34.87 16.00
N ASN A 74 -28.07 34.38 16.27
CA ASN A 74 -29.13 35.10 16.97
C ASN A 74 -29.12 34.86 18.50
N ASP A 75 -28.08 34.22 19.04
CA ASP A 75 -27.91 33.92 20.46
C ASP A 75 -29.11 33.18 21.11
N LEU A 76 -29.84 32.40 20.31
CA LEU A 76 -31.04 31.65 20.71
C LEU A 76 -30.72 30.28 21.35
N ILE A 77 -29.49 29.79 21.18
CA ILE A 77 -29.08 28.45 21.57
C ILE A 77 -27.66 28.46 22.13
N ASP A 78 -27.44 27.64 23.15
CA ASP A 78 -26.11 27.24 23.62
C ASP A 78 -25.44 26.26 22.63
N SER A 79 -24.54 26.80 21.83
CA SER A 79 -23.76 26.07 20.81
C SER A 79 -22.87 24.97 21.40
N GLN A 80 -22.44 25.12 22.66
CA GLN A 80 -21.53 24.19 23.32
C GLN A 80 -22.19 22.83 23.55
N LYS A 81 -23.49 22.80 23.87
CA LYS A 81 -24.24 21.55 24.05
C LYS A 81 -24.26 20.71 22.77
N TYR A 82 -24.61 21.32 21.63
CA TYR A 82 -24.65 20.64 20.33
C TYR A 82 -23.29 20.08 19.96
N TYR A 83 -22.25 20.89 20.16
CA TYR A 83 -20.88 20.49 19.92
C TYR A 83 -20.47 19.26 20.76
N ILE A 84 -20.76 19.27 22.07
CA ILE A 84 -20.44 18.15 22.96
C ILE A 84 -21.19 16.88 22.55
N TRP A 85 -22.48 16.99 22.24
CA TRP A 85 -23.30 15.84 21.83
C TRP A 85 -22.82 15.23 20.52
N LEU A 86 -22.62 16.04 19.48
CA LEU A 86 -22.16 15.56 18.18
C LEU A 86 -20.75 14.97 18.27
N THR A 87 -19.83 15.62 18.98
CA THR A 87 -18.47 15.09 19.18
C THR A 87 -18.48 13.77 19.96
N THR A 88 -19.42 13.61 20.91
CA THR A 88 -19.62 12.34 21.62
C THR A 88 -20.15 11.27 20.68
N ILE A 89 -21.17 11.57 19.86
CA ILE A 89 -21.70 10.63 18.85
C ILE A 89 -20.57 10.21 17.90
N LEU A 90 -19.81 11.17 17.36
CA LEU A 90 -18.67 10.93 16.48
C LEU A 90 -17.68 9.94 17.09
N ARG A 91 -17.24 10.19 18.33
CA ARG A 91 -16.29 9.32 19.02
C ARG A 91 -16.82 7.91 19.25
N TYR A 92 -18.08 7.80 19.65
CA TYR A 92 -18.67 6.52 20.02
C TYR A 92 -18.91 5.65 18.78
N TRP A 93 -19.44 6.21 17.69
CA TRP A 93 -19.62 5.41 16.47
C TRP A 93 -18.27 5.04 15.85
N LEU A 94 -17.27 5.93 15.85
CA LEU A 94 -15.91 5.61 15.40
C LEU A 94 -15.31 4.47 16.21
N ALA A 95 -15.35 4.57 17.55
CA ALA A 95 -14.83 3.54 18.43
C ALA A 95 -15.51 2.19 18.17
N PHE A 96 -16.84 2.20 18.13
CA PHE A 96 -17.64 1.01 17.88
C PHE A 96 -17.30 0.38 16.52
N TYR A 97 -17.40 1.14 15.43
CA TYR A 97 -17.24 0.61 14.09
C TYR A 97 -15.80 0.14 13.79
N ILE A 98 -14.79 0.90 14.21
CA ILE A 98 -13.39 0.49 14.08
C ILE A 98 -13.11 -0.75 14.93
N SER A 99 -13.73 -0.88 16.11
CA SER A 99 -13.57 -2.07 16.94
C SER A 99 -14.19 -3.30 16.31
N THR A 100 -15.33 -3.17 15.63
CA THR A 100 -15.96 -4.28 14.87
C THR A 100 -14.97 -4.86 13.86
N PHE A 101 -14.36 -4.01 13.01
CA PHE A 101 -13.32 -4.47 12.08
C PHE A 101 -12.07 -5.03 12.76
N GLY A 102 -11.75 -4.56 13.96
CA GLY A 102 -10.66 -5.09 14.77
C GLY A 102 -10.97 -6.51 15.27
N PHE A 103 -12.18 -6.75 15.75
CA PHE A 103 -12.65 -8.07 16.16
C PHE A 103 -12.78 -9.03 14.98
N GLU A 104 -13.30 -8.58 13.83
CA GLU A 104 -13.36 -9.40 12.62
C GLU A 104 -11.97 -9.89 12.17
N LYS A 105 -10.91 -9.09 12.38
CA LYS A 105 -9.52 -9.51 12.14
C LYS A 105 -9.03 -10.50 13.18
N LEU A 106 -9.42 -10.34 14.44
CA LEU A 106 -9.05 -11.25 15.53
C LEU A 106 -9.67 -12.64 15.33
N PHE A 107 -10.92 -12.70 14.86
CA PHE A 107 -11.66 -13.95 14.63
C PHE A 107 -11.52 -14.49 13.20
N ASP A 108 -10.59 -13.97 12.41
CA ASP A 108 -10.29 -14.41 11.04
C ASP A 108 -11.49 -14.37 10.06
N VAL A 109 -12.41 -13.41 10.28
CA VAL A 109 -13.61 -13.24 9.46
C VAL A 109 -13.36 -12.29 8.28
N ASN A 110 -12.52 -11.27 8.49
CA ASN A 110 -12.40 -10.15 7.54
C ASN A 110 -11.70 -10.51 6.22
N PHE A 111 -10.70 -11.40 6.24
CA PHE A 111 -9.85 -11.72 5.08
C PHE A 111 -10.09 -13.11 4.48
N ALA A 112 -11.22 -13.72 4.79
CA ALA A 112 -11.65 -14.93 4.11
C ALA A 112 -11.79 -14.66 2.60
N TYR A 113 -11.11 -15.46 1.80
CA TYR A 113 -11.11 -15.35 0.35
C TYR A 113 -11.63 -16.65 -0.27
N SER A 114 -12.23 -16.56 -1.46
CA SER A 114 -12.82 -17.72 -2.13
C SER A 114 -11.75 -18.66 -2.68
N TYR A 115 -12.01 -19.97 -2.64
CA TYR A 115 -11.06 -20.99 -3.10
C TYR A 115 -10.60 -20.84 -4.56
N HIS A 116 -11.39 -20.21 -5.44
CA HIS A 116 -10.98 -19.98 -6.84
C HIS A 116 -9.71 -19.11 -6.97
N ILE A 117 -9.38 -18.31 -5.96
CA ILE A 117 -8.17 -17.47 -5.92
C ILE A 117 -6.90 -18.33 -5.76
N GLU A 118 -7.03 -19.56 -5.27
CA GLU A 118 -5.92 -20.52 -5.15
C GLU A 118 -5.55 -21.10 -6.52
N ASP A 119 -6.55 -21.31 -7.38
CA ASP A 119 -6.38 -21.87 -8.72
C ASP A 119 -6.10 -20.80 -9.80
N ALA A 120 -6.37 -19.54 -9.49
CA ALA A 120 -6.18 -18.43 -10.42
C ALA A 120 -4.71 -17.99 -10.53
N LEU A 121 -4.31 -17.57 -11.73
CA LEU A 121 -3.01 -16.94 -11.94
C LEU A 121 -2.94 -15.60 -11.20
N VAL A 122 -1.80 -15.32 -10.56
CA VAL A 122 -1.62 -14.11 -9.74
C VAL A 122 -1.87 -12.83 -10.54
N ASN A 123 -1.52 -12.81 -11.83
CA ASN A 123 -1.70 -11.65 -12.71
C ASN A 123 -3.16 -11.45 -13.18
N THR A 124 -4.05 -12.42 -12.94
CA THR A 124 -5.48 -12.30 -13.27
C THR A 124 -6.33 -11.88 -12.07
N LEU A 125 -5.75 -11.87 -10.86
CA LEU A 125 -6.45 -11.46 -9.64
C LEU A 125 -6.74 -9.96 -9.65
N THR A 126 -7.93 -9.60 -9.19
CA THR A 126 -8.28 -8.20 -8.90
C THR A 126 -7.46 -7.66 -7.72
N GLY A 127 -7.38 -6.33 -7.58
CA GLY A 127 -6.68 -5.71 -6.46
C GLY A 127 -7.24 -6.14 -5.09
N GLN A 128 -8.56 -6.33 -4.99
CA GLN A 128 -9.22 -6.86 -3.79
C GLN A 128 -8.83 -8.32 -3.51
N GLU A 129 -8.92 -9.21 -4.49
CA GLU A 129 -8.55 -10.62 -4.31
C GLU A 129 -7.08 -10.76 -3.92
N LEU A 130 -6.19 -9.98 -4.53
CA LEU A 130 -4.77 -9.96 -4.20
C LEU A 130 -4.54 -9.48 -2.75
N THR A 131 -5.26 -8.44 -2.33
CA THR A 131 -5.18 -7.89 -0.98
C THR A 131 -5.67 -8.92 0.05
N TRP A 132 -6.79 -9.60 -0.22
CA TRP A 132 -7.34 -10.61 0.68
C TRP A 132 -6.44 -11.84 0.74
N LYS A 133 -5.87 -12.29 -0.38
CA LYS A 133 -4.87 -13.37 -0.41
C LYS A 133 -3.62 -13.00 0.40
N TYR A 134 -3.14 -11.77 0.28
CA TYR A 134 -1.96 -11.28 1.01
C TYR A 134 -2.21 -11.23 2.53
N TYR A 135 -3.30 -10.59 2.97
CA TYR A 135 -3.61 -10.48 4.40
C TYR A 135 -4.10 -11.79 5.02
N GLY A 136 -4.76 -12.65 4.24
CA GLY A 136 -5.18 -13.99 4.65
C GLY A 136 -4.00 -14.95 4.84
N HIS A 137 -2.89 -14.76 4.14
CA HIS A 137 -1.70 -15.60 4.30
C HIS A 137 -1.06 -15.50 5.71
N SER A 138 -1.13 -14.33 6.36
CA SER A 138 -0.50 -14.11 7.68
C SER A 138 -1.50 -13.64 8.73
N TYR A 139 -2.09 -14.61 9.43
CA TYR A 139 -3.00 -14.36 10.56
C TYR A 139 -2.38 -13.44 11.62
N TYR A 140 -1.10 -13.63 11.96
CA TYR A 140 -0.43 -12.81 12.99
C TYR A 140 -0.37 -11.33 12.65
N LEU A 141 -0.10 -10.97 11.37
CA LEU A 141 -0.08 -9.58 10.94
C LEU A 141 -1.48 -8.97 11.08
N THR A 142 -2.51 -9.71 10.64
CA THR A 142 -3.91 -9.32 10.73
C THR A 142 -4.36 -9.10 12.18
N VAL A 143 -3.96 -9.98 13.10
CA VAL A 143 -4.22 -9.84 14.54
C VAL A 143 -3.58 -8.58 15.11
N ILE A 144 -2.32 -8.29 14.79
CA ILE A 144 -1.63 -7.10 15.30
C ILE A 144 -2.38 -5.82 14.86
N ILE A 145 -2.78 -5.75 13.60
CA ILE A 145 -3.58 -4.62 13.09
C ILE A 145 -4.91 -4.53 13.83
N GLY A 146 -5.59 -5.66 14.03
CA GLY A 146 -6.85 -5.73 14.78
C GLY A 146 -6.70 -5.26 16.24
N LEU A 147 -5.61 -5.63 16.91
CA LEU A 147 -5.33 -5.18 18.28
C LEU A 147 -5.13 -3.66 18.36
N PHE A 148 -4.42 -3.05 17.40
CA PHE A 148 -4.31 -1.59 17.35
C PHE A 148 -5.67 -0.92 17.14
N GLN A 149 -6.54 -1.50 16.31
CA GLN A 149 -7.91 -1.02 16.13
C GLN A 149 -8.72 -1.11 17.44
N ILE A 150 -8.70 -2.26 18.12
CA ILE A 150 -9.45 -2.47 19.38
C ILE A 150 -8.92 -1.57 20.49
N ILE A 151 -7.61 -1.56 20.73
CA ILE A 151 -6.98 -0.72 21.77
C ILE A 151 -7.26 0.75 21.50
N GLY A 152 -7.05 1.19 20.26
CA GLY A 152 -7.33 2.57 19.86
C GLY A 152 -8.79 2.96 20.06
N SER A 153 -9.73 2.08 19.72
CA SER A 153 -11.17 2.28 19.95
C SER A 153 -11.52 2.37 21.43
N ILE A 154 -10.97 1.50 22.29
CA ILE A 154 -11.18 1.57 23.74
C ILE A 154 -10.68 2.92 24.29
N LEU A 155 -9.50 3.36 23.84
CA LEU A 155 -8.95 4.67 24.23
C LEU A 155 -9.82 5.84 23.77
N LEU A 156 -10.53 5.73 22.64
CA LEU A 156 -11.48 6.75 22.18
C LEU A 156 -12.71 6.89 23.07
N LEU A 157 -13.11 5.88 23.84
CA LEU A 157 -14.30 5.94 24.71
C LEU A 157 -14.08 6.86 25.91
N PHE A 158 -12.88 6.87 26.48
CA PHE A 158 -12.57 7.71 27.65
C PHE A 158 -12.08 9.09 27.23
N ARG A 159 -12.74 10.14 27.75
CA ARG A 159 -12.40 11.54 27.44
C ARG A 159 -10.91 11.85 27.63
N ARG A 160 -10.30 11.28 28.68
CA ARG A 160 -8.89 11.47 29.05
C ARG A 160 -7.91 10.85 28.05
N THR A 161 -8.27 9.75 27.38
CA THR A 161 -7.38 9.01 26.48
C THR A 161 -7.69 9.22 25.00
N THR A 162 -8.68 10.07 24.67
CA THR A 162 -9.10 10.36 23.29
C THR A 162 -7.92 10.65 22.37
N LEU A 163 -6.97 11.49 22.80
CA LEU A 163 -5.81 11.85 22.00
C LEU A 163 -4.92 10.64 21.68
N LEU A 164 -4.67 9.77 22.67
CA LEU A 164 -3.90 8.53 22.46
C LEU A 164 -4.65 7.57 21.52
N GLY A 165 -5.98 7.48 21.65
CA GLY A 165 -6.81 6.70 20.73
C GLY A 165 -6.70 7.20 19.29
N VAL A 166 -6.82 8.51 19.07
CA VAL A 166 -6.65 9.12 17.74
C VAL A 166 -5.25 8.88 17.18
N LEU A 167 -4.18 9.09 17.97
CA LEU A 167 -2.81 8.86 17.54
C LEU A 167 -2.51 7.39 17.20
N THR A 168 -3.19 6.45 17.84
CA THR A 168 -3.08 5.02 17.58
C THR A 168 -3.84 4.63 16.31
N LEU A 169 -5.09 5.11 16.17
CA LEU A 169 -5.99 4.72 15.07
C LEU A 169 -5.70 5.42 13.76
N LEU A 170 -5.32 6.70 13.78
CA LEU A 170 -5.22 7.51 12.57
C LEU A 170 -4.19 6.94 11.56
N PRO A 171 -2.97 6.51 11.95
CA PRO A 171 -2.04 5.88 11.02
C PRO A 171 -2.57 4.57 10.44
N VAL A 172 -3.19 3.73 11.28
CA VAL A 172 -3.78 2.45 10.86
C VAL A 172 -4.90 2.68 9.86
N GLN A 173 -5.81 3.61 10.17
CA GLN A 173 -6.97 3.90 9.34
C GLN A 173 -6.59 4.59 8.03
N ILE A 174 -5.57 5.46 8.03
CA ILE A 174 -4.99 6.03 6.80
C ILE A 174 -4.42 4.91 5.93
N ASN A 175 -3.67 3.97 6.50
CA ASN A 175 -3.13 2.85 5.73
C ASN A 175 -4.24 2.00 5.09
N ILE A 176 -5.30 1.69 5.84
CA ILE A 176 -6.49 0.98 5.33
C ILE A 176 -7.16 1.78 4.20
N LEU A 177 -7.34 3.09 4.37
CA LEU A 177 -7.91 3.95 3.32
C LEU A 177 -7.06 3.93 2.04
N LEU A 178 -5.73 4.00 2.16
CA LEU A 178 -4.83 3.96 1.01
C LEU A 178 -4.91 2.62 0.29
N ILE A 179 -4.98 1.50 1.03
CA ILE A 179 -5.20 0.18 0.44
C ILE A 179 -6.53 0.18 -0.31
N ASN A 180 -7.60 0.68 0.31
CA ASN A 180 -8.92 0.72 -0.31
C ASN A 180 -8.92 1.49 -1.65
N LEU A 181 -8.27 2.66 -1.68
CA LEU A 181 -8.18 3.50 -2.88
C LEU A 181 -7.31 2.89 -3.98
N PHE A 182 -6.10 2.42 -3.64
CA PHE A 182 -5.13 1.99 -4.64
C PHE A 182 -5.33 0.56 -5.12
N TYR A 183 -6.00 -0.29 -4.33
CA TYR A 183 -6.35 -1.66 -4.73
C TYR A 183 -7.80 -1.79 -5.21
N GLY A 184 -8.55 -0.68 -5.28
CA GLY A 184 -9.91 -0.66 -5.82
C GLY A 184 -10.89 -1.49 -4.98
N ILE A 185 -10.79 -1.40 -3.65
CA ILE A 185 -11.69 -2.09 -2.73
C ILE A 185 -13.07 -1.40 -2.79
N GLY A 186 -14.14 -2.20 -2.76
CA GLY A 186 -15.52 -1.77 -3.04
C GLY A 186 -15.93 -0.36 -2.55
N PRO A 187 -16.81 0.33 -3.30
CA PRO A 187 -17.07 1.76 -3.12
C PRO A 187 -17.60 2.13 -1.73
N LEU A 188 -18.46 1.28 -1.14
CA LEU A 188 -18.99 1.48 0.21
C LEU A 188 -17.88 1.41 1.27
N THR A 189 -17.05 0.37 1.23
CA THR A 189 -15.91 0.21 2.15
C THR A 189 -14.93 1.37 2.06
N THR A 190 -14.64 1.83 0.83
CA THR A 190 -13.82 3.01 0.59
C THR A 190 -14.46 4.26 1.20
N PHE A 191 -15.75 4.51 0.93
CA PHE A 191 -16.50 5.63 1.49
C PHE A 191 -16.45 5.65 3.03
N THR A 192 -16.73 4.51 3.68
CA THR A 192 -16.69 4.46 5.14
C THR A 192 -15.28 4.69 5.69
N SER A 193 -14.25 4.15 5.03
CA SER A 193 -12.86 4.40 5.43
C SER A 193 -12.48 5.89 5.32
N ILE A 194 -12.99 6.60 4.32
CA ILE A 194 -12.83 8.06 4.18
C ILE A 194 -13.48 8.79 5.36
N ILE A 195 -14.75 8.48 5.68
CA ILE A 195 -15.46 9.11 6.81
C ILE A 195 -14.71 8.86 8.12
N MET A 196 -14.21 7.64 8.34
CA MET A 196 -13.44 7.31 9.54
C MET A 196 -12.14 8.14 9.64
N VAL A 197 -11.37 8.25 8.55
CA VAL A 197 -10.14 9.06 8.53
C VAL A 197 -10.44 10.54 8.77
N ILE A 198 -11.49 11.09 8.14
CA ILE A 198 -11.89 12.48 8.34
C ILE A 198 -12.38 12.68 9.79
N GLY A 199 -13.13 11.74 10.36
CA GLY A 199 -13.59 11.75 11.75
C GLY A 199 -12.44 11.78 12.75
N LEU A 200 -11.47 10.88 12.60
CA LEU A 200 -10.27 10.86 13.44
C LEU A 200 -9.42 12.12 13.25
N SER A 201 -9.30 12.61 12.02
CA SER A 201 -8.59 13.86 11.72
C SER A 201 -9.27 15.07 12.36
N TYR A 202 -10.61 15.11 12.36
CA TYR A 202 -11.39 16.15 13.03
C TYR A 202 -11.11 16.16 14.54
N LEU A 203 -11.16 14.98 15.19
CA LEU A 203 -10.85 14.85 16.62
C LEU A 203 -9.39 15.23 16.95
N SER A 204 -8.45 14.99 16.03
CA SER A 204 -7.06 15.44 16.16
C SER A 204 -6.94 16.97 16.08
N LEU A 205 -7.59 17.57 15.07
CA LEU A 205 -7.54 19.02 14.83
C LEU A 205 -8.24 19.83 15.93
N GLU A 206 -9.29 19.29 16.54
CA GLU A 206 -9.94 19.86 17.72
C GLU A 206 -8.95 20.07 18.87
N ARG A 207 -8.02 19.14 19.06
CA ARG A 207 -7.03 19.16 20.15
C ARG A 207 -5.66 19.70 19.73
N LYS A 208 -5.57 20.36 18.58
CA LYS A 208 -4.28 20.84 18.04
C LYS A 208 -3.50 21.71 19.03
N GLU A 209 -4.17 22.58 19.78
CA GLU A 209 -3.52 23.49 20.72
C GLU A 209 -2.95 22.70 21.90
N GLU A 210 -3.71 21.72 22.43
CA GLU A 210 -3.24 20.81 23.49
C GLU A 210 -2.00 20.01 23.05
N ILE A 211 -2.00 19.55 21.79
CA ILE A 211 -0.88 18.81 21.19
C ILE A 211 0.36 19.72 21.06
N ILE A 212 0.18 20.92 20.51
CA ILE A 212 1.27 21.90 20.35
C ILE A 212 1.84 22.27 21.73
N ASP A 213 0.98 22.51 22.72
CA ASP A 213 1.40 22.82 24.08
C ASP A 213 2.08 21.66 24.79
N PHE A 214 1.69 20.41 24.51
CA PHE A 214 2.40 19.22 24.98
C PHE A 214 3.85 19.21 24.47
N PHE A 215 4.05 19.39 23.16
CA PHE A 215 5.38 19.43 22.57
C PHE A 215 6.19 20.66 22.98
N ARG A 216 5.54 21.80 23.23
CA ARG A 216 6.20 23.01 23.74
C ARG A 216 6.68 22.84 25.19
N ARG A 217 5.90 22.13 26.02
CA ARG A 217 6.26 21.85 27.43
C ARG A 217 7.33 20.77 27.55
N TYR A 218 7.40 19.83 26.60
CA TYR A 218 8.44 18.82 26.57
C TYR A 218 9.82 19.46 26.35
N LYS A 219 10.61 19.55 27.43
CA LYS A 219 12.01 19.99 27.38
C LYS A 219 12.90 18.78 27.63
N SER A 220 13.76 18.46 26.67
CA SER A 220 14.82 17.48 26.89
C SER A 220 15.76 18.02 27.98
N THR A 221 15.92 17.27 29.07
CA THR A 221 16.82 17.59 30.18
C THR A 221 18.27 17.17 29.91
N LEU A 222 18.51 16.50 28.79
CA LEU A 222 19.85 16.01 28.42
C LEU A 222 20.74 17.17 27.95
N PRO A 223 22.00 17.23 28.43
CA PRO A 223 22.93 18.28 28.02
C PRO A 223 23.22 18.16 26.52
N THR A 224 23.28 19.31 25.85
CA THR A 224 23.61 19.35 24.44
C THR A 224 25.12 19.17 24.25
N VAL A 225 25.52 18.06 23.61
CA VAL A 225 26.93 17.80 23.30
C VAL A 225 27.29 18.39 21.92
N GLY A 226 28.45 19.04 21.83
CA GLY A 226 29.05 19.54 20.58
C GLY A 226 28.46 20.84 20.02
N ASN A 227 29.01 21.29 18.88
CA ASN A 227 28.66 22.54 18.21
C ASN A 227 27.29 22.47 17.49
N THR A 228 26.47 23.52 17.63
CA THR A 228 25.16 23.68 16.98
C THR A 228 25.24 23.55 15.45
N THR A 229 26.26 24.13 14.81
CA THR A 229 26.42 24.07 13.36
C THR A 229 26.70 22.65 12.90
N LEU A 230 27.64 21.96 13.57
CA LEU A 230 27.97 20.57 13.31
C LEU A 230 26.74 19.66 13.43
N ARG A 231 25.89 19.87 14.44
CA ARG A 231 24.66 19.10 14.63
C ARG A 231 23.66 19.30 13.49
N LYS A 232 23.47 20.53 13.01
CA LYS A 232 22.62 20.81 11.85
C LYS A 232 23.18 20.15 10.59
N SER A 233 24.48 20.20 10.38
CA SER A 233 25.16 19.52 9.28
C SER A 233 24.99 18.00 9.35
N ILE A 234 25.18 17.38 10.52
CA ILE A 234 24.97 15.93 10.70
C ILE A 234 23.51 15.56 10.39
N ARG A 235 22.52 16.31 10.91
CA ARG A 235 21.09 16.06 10.60
C ARG A 235 20.81 16.11 9.10
N PHE A 236 21.39 17.09 8.41
CA PHE A 236 21.27 17.21 6.97
C PHE A 236 21.96 16.05 6.24
N LEU A 237 23.18 15.71 6.62
CA LEU A 237 23.96 14.60 6.04
C LEU A 237 23.30 13.24 6.27
N CYS A 238 22.66 13.01 7.43
CA CYS A 238 21.90 11.79 7.71
C CYS A 238 20.75 11.55 6.73
N ILE A 239 20.22 12.60 6.10
CA ILE A 239 19.19 12.51 5.06
C ILE A 239 19.85 12.51 3.67
N LEU A 240 20.83 13.39 3.45
CA LEU A 240 21.47 13.58 2.16
C LEU A 240 22.29 12.36 1.72
N ILE A 241 23.07 11.73 2.61
CA ILE A 241 23.96 10.63 2.24
C ILE A 241 23.15 9.42 1.74
N PRO A 242 22.12 8.91 2.46
CA PRO A 242 21.27 7.84 1.91
C PRO A 242 20.58 8.23 0.61
N PHE A 243 20.13 9.49 0.48
CA PHE A 243 19.52 9.99 -0.75
C PHE A 243 20.50 9.93 -1.94
N LEU A 244 21.71 10.46 -1.79
CA LEU A 244 22.74 10.43 -2.84
C LEU A 244 23.17 9.00 -3.18
N PHE A 245 23.33 8.14 -2.16
CA PHE A 245 23.66 6.74 -2.35
C PHE A 245 22.60 6.01 -3.18
N VAL A 246 21.32 6.14 -2.82
CA VAL A 246 20.20 5.54 -3.57
C VAL A 246 20.07 6.19 -4.94
N PHE A 247 20.28 7.50 -5.07
CA PHE A 247 20.21 8.20 -6.36
C PHE A 247 21.28 7.68 -7.33
N TYR A 248 22.54 7.60 -6.90
CA TYR A 248 23.64 7.03 -7.66
C TYR A 248 23.36 5.57 -8.05
N TYR A 249 22.94 4.75 -7.08
CA TYR A 249 22.62 3.34 -7.33
C TYR A 249 21.43 3.17 -8.30
N SER A 250 20.41 4.04 -8.20
CA SER A 250 19.26 4.03 -9.11
C SER A 250 19.64 4.42 -10.55
N TYR A 251 20.64 5.28 -10.71
CA TYR A 251 21.17 5.68 -12.02
C TYR A 251 21.83 4.49 -12.71
N ASP A 252 22.64 3.71 -11.99
CA ASP A 252 23.27 2.49 -12.50
C ASP A 252 22.23 1.44 -12.93
N VAL A 253 21.20 1.21 -12.10
CA VAL A 253 20.08 0.31 -12.46
C VAL A 253 19.37 0.80 -13.73
N ARG A 254 19.13 2.11 -13.88
CA ARG A 254 18.46 2.67 -15.07
C ARG A 254 19.25 2.46 -16.37
N LYS A 255 20.59 2.44 -16.34
CA LYS A 255 21.41 2.20 -17.55
C LYS A 255 21.12 0.84 -18.19
N SER A 256 20.90 -0.19 -17.37
CA SER A 256 20.65 -1.55 -17.87
C SER A 256 19.18 -1.83 -18.24
N LYS A 257 18.27 -0.87 -17.99
CA LYS A 257 16.82 -1.00 -18.22
C LYS A 257 16.45 -1.39 -19.66
N LYS A 258 17.26 -1.02 -20.66
CA LYS A 258 17.03 -1.39 -22.07
C LYS A 258 16.96 -2.90 -22.27
N TYR A 259 17.70 -3.67 -21.48
CA TYR A 259 17.70 -5.13 -21.54
C TYR A 259 16.63 -5.78 -20.66
N PHE A 260 15.99 -5.05 -19.73
CA PHE A 260 15.10 -5.66 -18.74
C PHE A 260 13.84 -6.25 -19.37
N GLY A 261 13.41 -7.37 -18.81
CA GLY A 261 12.13 -7.99 -19.10
C GLY A 261 12.26 -9.45 -19.50
N LYS A 262 11.12 -10.00 -19.90
CA LYS A 262 10.98 -11.36 -20.41
C LYS A 262 11.31 -11.40 -21.90
N TRP A 263 12.29 -12.21 -22.27
CA TRP A 263 12.71 -12.42 -23.65
C TRP A 263 12.42 -13.86 -24.07
N LYS A 264 11.66 -14.03 -25.14
CA LYS A 264 11.45 -15.32 -25.79
C LYS A 264 12.64 -15.60 -26.71
N VAL A 265 13.19 -16.80 -26.62
CA VAL A 265 14.21 -17.31 -27.56
C VAL A 265 13.47 -17.86 -28.78
N GLU A 266 13.51 -17.13 -29.90
CA GLU A 266 12.85 -17.55 -31.15
C GLU A 266 13.63 -18.65 -31.87
N SER A 267 14.95 -18.52 -31.89
CA SER A 267 15.86 -19.54 -32.43
C SER A 267 17.12 -19.63 -31.57
N MET A 268 17.66 -20.83 -31.43
CA MET A 268 18.91 -21.09 -30.72
C MET A 268 19.74 -22.10 -31.50
N THR A 269 21.03 -21.80 -31.69
CA THR A 269 22.00 -22.75 -32.24
C THR A 269 23.10 -23.01 -31.24
N ARG A 270 23.51 -24.27 -31.10
CA ARG A 270 24.64 -24.72 -30.29
C ARG A 270 25.61 -25.47 -31.18
N ASN A 271 26.85 -24.97 -31.28
CA ASN A 271 27.90 -25.51 -32.16
C ASN A 271 27.44 -25.66 -33.63
N GLY A 272 26.64 -24.70 -34.11
CA GLY A 272 26.09 -24.70 -35.47
C GLY A 272 24.84 -25.58 -35.67
N ARG A 273 24.47 -26.42 -34.70
CA ARG A 273 23.22 -27.20 -34.73
C ARG A 273 22.06 -26.37 -34.17
N VAL A 274 20.94 -26.31 -34.90
CA VAL A 274 19.70 -25.69 -34.42
C VAL A 274 19.07 -26.56 -33.32
N ILE A 275 18.72 -25.95 -32.19
CA ILE A 275 18.01 -26.59 -31.09
C ILE A 275 16.51 -26.55 -31.39
N LEU A 276 15.91 -27.73 -31.52
CA LEU A 276 14.48 -27.85 -31.84
C LEU A 276 13.59 -27.37 -30.69
N GLU A 277 12.31 -27.09 -30.99
CA GLU A 277 11.38 -26.54 -30.00
C GLU A 277 11.16 -27.45 -28.81
N ASN A 278 11.12 -28.78 -28.98
CA ASN A 278 10.83 -29.73 -27.90
C ASN A 278 12.06 -30.25 -27.14
N GLU A 279 13.29 -29.84 -27.53
CA GLU A 279 14.52 -30.35 -26.89
C GLU A 279 14.66 -29.91 -25.42
N TRP A 280 13.98 -28.84 -25.00
CA TRP A 280 13.98 -28.37 -23.60
C TRP A 280 13.46 -29.40 -22.59
N GLN A 281 12.68 -30.38 -23.04
CA GLN A 281 12.16 -31.45 -22.18
C GLN A 281 13.25 -32.42 -21.73
N LYS A 282 14.36 -32.52 -22.47
CA LYS A 282 15.46 -33.46 -22.22
C LYS A 282 16.79 -32.75 -21.95
N ASP A 283 16.93 -31.50 -22.39
CA ASP A 283 18.14 -30.69 -22.26
C ASP A 283 17.84 -29.40 -21.50
N THR A 284 18.39 -29.26 -20.29
CA THR A 284 18.22 -28.06 -19.45
C THR A 284 18.93 -26.83 -20.02
N LEU A 285 19.86 -27.00 -20.96
CA LEU A 285 20.55 -25.92 -21.66
C LEU A 285 19.80 -25.46 -22.92
N ALA A 286 18.72 -26.13 -23.33
CA ALA A 286 17.89 -25.70 -24.44
C ALA A 286 16.90 -24.61 -24.02
N TRP A 287 17.42 -23.41 -23.73
CA TRP A 287 16.65 -22.29 -23.19
C TRP A 287 15.60 -21.76 -24.17
N LYS A 288 14.41 -21.46 -23.66
CA LYS A 288 13.29 -20.88 -24.41
C LYS A 288 12.88 -19.51 -23.91
N THR A 289 13.18 -19.19 -22.65
CA THR A 289 12.90 -17.88 -22.06
C THR A 289 14.12 -17.38 -21.29
N LEU A 290 14.45 -16.11 -21.47
CA LEU A 290 15.44 -15.39 -20.67
C LEU A 290 14.76 -14.27 -19.90
N TYR A 291 14.99 -14.22 -18.59
CA TYR A 291 14.56 -13.11 -17.75
C TYR A 291 15.77 -12.26 -17.43
N ILE A 292 15.78 -11.02 -17.89
CA ILE A 292 16.83 -10.05 -17.54
C ILE A 292 16.22 -9.10 -16.52
N GLU A 293 16.74 -9.16 -15.30
CA GLU A 293 16.18 -8.47 -14.15
C GLU A 293 17.10 -7.35 -13.68
N GLU A 294 16.55 -6.47 -12.85
CA GLU A 294 17.35 -5.45 -12.19
C GLU A 294 18.47 -6.05 -11.33
N ARG A 295 19.50 -5.23 -11.05
CA ARG A 295 20.65 -5.58 -10.20
C ARG A 295 21.51 -6.71 -10.75
N GLY A 296 21.61 -6.79 -12.08
CA GLY A 296 22.53 -7.72 -12.73
C GLY A 296 22.11 -9.17 -12.65
N LYS A 297 20.82 -9.48 -12.41
CA LYS A 297 20.32 -10.86 -12.31
C LYS A 297 19.75 -11.31 -13.65
N MET A 298 19.98 -12.58 -13.98
CA MET A 298 19.47 -13.18 -15.19
C MET A 298 19.08 -14.63 -14.98
N TYR A 299 17.92 -15.03 -15.49
CA TYR A 299 17.47 -16.42 -15.45
C TYR A 299 17.39 -16.98 -16.86
N PHE A 300 18.02 -18.13 -17.06
CA PHE A 300 17.98 -18.90 -18.29
C PHE A 300 17.04 -20.09 -18.10
N CYS A 301 15.90 -20.07 -18.78
CA CYS A 301 14.80 -21.00 -18.52
C CYS A 301 14.53 -21.88 -19.75
N PRO A 302 14.63 -23.22 -19.62
CA PRO A 302 14.29 -24.15 -20.70
C PRO A 302 12.79 -24.22 -20.98
N ASN A 303 11.94 -24.20 -19.95
CA ASN A 303 10.49 -24.31 -20.15
C ASN A 303 9.89 -22.99 -20.69
N PRO A 304 9.17 -23.01 -21.84
CA PRO A 304 8.56 -21.81 -22.43
C PRO A 304 7.26 -21.36 -21.72
N HIS A 305 6.63 -22.23 -20.93
CA HIS A 305 5.30 -22.00 -20.35
C HIS A 305 5.36 -21.63 -18.87
N LEU A 306 6.26 -22.26 -18.09
CA LEU A 306 6.34 -22.11 -16.64
C LEU A 306 7.77 -21.86 -16.19
N TYR A 307 7.95 -20.94 -15.23
CA TYR A 307 9.22 -20.79 -14.53
C TYR A 307 9.38 -21.92 -13.51
N LEU A 308 10.48 -22.68 -13.64
CA LEU A 308 10.83 -23.77 -12.73
C LEU A 308 12.26 -23.60 -12.26
N ASP A 309 12.45 -23.30 -10.98
CA ASP A 309 13.76 -23.01 -10.40
C ASP A 309 14.74 -24.20 -10.54
N SER A 310 14.22 -25.42 -10.40
CA SER A 310 15.02 -26.66 -10.44
C SER A 310 15.72 -26.95 -11.77
N ILE A 311 15.25 -26.36 -12.88
CA ILE A 311 15.81 -26.54 -14.22
C ILE A 311 16.29 -25.23 -14.85
N SER A 312 16.12 -24.11 -14.15
CA SER A 312 16.53 -22.79 -14.64
C SER A 312 17.89 -22.42 -14.04
N ILE A 313 18.71 -21.72 -14.81
CA ILE A 313 20.04 -21.31 -14.37
C ILE A 313 20.02 -19.83 -14.02
N LEU A 314 20.38 -19.52 -12.76
CA LEU A 314 20.62 -18.16 -12.31
C LEU A 314 22.06 -17.75 -12.65
N MET A 315 22.20 -16.74 -13.51
CA MET A 315 23.47 -16.09 -13.80
C MET A 315 23.39 -14.62 -13.43
N LYS A 316 24.54 -13.97 -13.34
CA LYS A 316 24.60 -12.50 -13.28
C LYS A 316 24.97 -11.93 -14.63
N TYR A 317 24.70 -10.64 -14.85
CA TYR A 317 25.28 -9.91 -15.97
C TYR A 317 25.94 -8.62 -15.49
N GLN A 318 26.97 -8.20 -16.22
CA GLN A 318 27.59 -6.90 -16.12
C GLN A 318 27.51 -6.22 -17.48
N TYR A 319 27.30 -4.92 -17.44
CA TYR A 319 27.15 -4.10 -18.63
C TYR A 319 27.95 -2.81 -18.48
N ASP A 320 28.62 -2.41 -19.55
CA ASP A 320 29.33 -1.15 -19.66
C ASP A 320 28.92 -0.49 -20.99
N ASP A 321 28.34 0.72 -20.90
CA ASP A 321 27.73 1.43 -22.03
C ASP A 321 28.78 2.11 -22.92
N ASP A 322 29.99 2.32 -22.41
CA ASP A 322 31.02 3.14 -23.08
C ASP A 322 31.64 2.45 -24.31
N LYS A 323 31.41 1.14 -24.48
CA LYS A 323 31.83 0.36 -25.65
C LYS A 323 30.73 -0.64 -25.97
N ASN A 324 30.08 -0.51 -27.12
CA ASN A 324 28.96 -1.30 -27.68
C ASN A 324 29.10 -2.85 -27.68
N GLN A 325 30.04 -3.45 -26.93
CA GLN A 325 30.38 -4.87 -26.93
C GLN A 325 30.76 -5.44 -25.54
N ASN A 326 30.41 -4.77 -24.43
CA ASN A 326 30.82 -5.20 -23.07
C ASN A 326 29.70 -5.84 -22.23
N PHE A 327 28.70 -6.50 -22.84
CA PHE A 327 27.76 -7.32 -22.07
C PHE A 327 28.45 -8.63 -21.66
N LYS A 328 28.57 -8.88 -20.36
CA LYS A 328 29.20 -10.09 -19.82
C LYS A 328 28.21 -10.83 -18.95
N VAL A 329 28.08 -12.13 -19.15
CA VAL A 329 27.31 -13.03 -18.30
C VAL A 329 28.27 -13.73 -17.36
N ILE A 330 27.93 -13.81 -16.08
CA ILE A 330 28.72 -14.40 -15.02
C ILE A 330 27.99 -15.65 -14.53
N SER A 331 28.57 -16.81 -14.80
CA SER A 331 28.02 -18.10 -14.41
C SER A 331 28.68 -18.62 -13.14
N PHE A 332 27.87 -19.11 -12.21
CA PHE A 332 28.33 -19.67 -10.93
C PHE A 332 28.27 -21.20 -10.88
N GLU A 333 27.81 -21.86 -11.95
CA GLU A 333 27.53 -23.30 -11.98
C GLU A 333 28.77 -24.17 -11.72
N LYS A 334 29.91 -23.82 -12.34
CA LYS A 334 31.16 -24.61 -12.17
C LYS A 334 31.87 -24.33 -10.86
N SER A 335 31.83 -23.09 -10.40
CA SER A 335 32.47 -22.67 -9.15
C SER A 335 31.84 -21.40 -8.61
N ARG A 336 31.36 -21.49 -7.36
CA ARG A 336 30.77 -20.35 -6.66
C ARG A 336 31.80 -19.29 -6.26
N ASN A 337 33.05 -19.71 -6.02
CA ASN A 337 34.14 -18.84 -5.56
C ASN A 337 34.96 -18.23 -6.71
N LYS A 338 34.92 -18.84 -7.90
CA LYS A 338 35.58 -18.37 -9.12
C LYS A 338 34.61 -18.51 -10.30
N PRO A 339 33.64 -17.60 -10.43
CA PRO A 339 32.63 -17.70 -11.47
C PRO A 339 33.22 -17.46 -12.86
N ASP A 340 32.66 -18.14 -13.85
CA ASP A 340 33.05 -17.99 -15.25
C ASP A 340 32.44 -16.70 -15.81
N THR A 341 33.28 -15.82 -16.35
CA THR A 341 32.83 -14.58 -17.01
C THR A 341 32.82 -14.77 -18.52
N ILE A 342 31.63 -14.77 -19.10
CA ILE A 342 31.34 -15.09 -20.49
C ILE A 342 30.98 -13.80 -21.24
N PRO A 343 31.80 -13.35 -22.21
CA PRO A 343 31.42 -12.22 -23.05
C PRO A 343 30.26 -12.59 -23.98
N VAL A 344 29.27 -11.71 -24.09
CA VAL A 344 28.12 -11.84 -24.98
C VAL A 344 28.15 -10.73 -26.01
N LEU A 345 28.28 -11.12 -27.27
CA LEU A 345 28.15 -10.19 -28.38
C LEU A 345 26.66 -9.99 -28.68
N ILE A 346 26.17 -8.78 -28.43
CA ILE A 346 24.80 -8.38 -28.76
C ILE A 346 24.81 -7.65 -30.11
N SER A 347 24.08 -8.17 -31.09
CA SER A 347 23.92 -7.55 -32.41
C SER A 347 22.44 -7.36 -32.75
N LYS A 348 22.17 -6.52 -33.77
CA LYS A 348 20.81 -6.18 -34.25
C LYS A 348 19.84 -5.76 -33.13
N PHE A 349 20.33 -5.08 -32.09
CA PHE A 349 19.49 -4.58 -31.01
C PHE A 349 18.52 -3.52 -31.54
N LYS A 350 17.23 -3.86 -31.65
CA LYS A 350 16.13 -2.98 -32.05
C LYS A 350 15.04 -3.09 -31.00
N ASP A 351 15.14 -2.36 -29.88
CA ASP A 351 14.21 -2.24 -28.73
C ASP A 351 13.51 -3.50 -28.19
N LYS A 352 12.85 -4.27 -29.05
CA LYS A 352 12.15 -5.53 -28.79
C LYS A 352 12.82 -6.76 -29.41
N SER A 353 13.90 -6.63 -30.17
CA SER A 353 14.67 -7.79 -30.65
C SER A 353 16.17 -7.60 -30.52
N MET A 354 16.87 -8.70 -30.28
CA MET A 354 18.34 -8.73 -30.22
C MET A 354 18.88 -10.12 -30.56
N GLN A 355 20.09 -10.17 -31.11
CA GLN A 355 20.80 -11.41 -31.37
C GLN A 355 21.98 -11.52 -30.42
N TRP A 356 22.14 -12.69 -29.80
CA TRP A 356 23.22 -12.98 -28.86
C TRP A 356 24.15 -14.02 -29.45
N LYS A 357 25.45 -13.82 -29.28
CA LYS A 357 26.48 -14.82 -29.55
C LYS A 357 27.44 -14.89 -28.38
N MET A 358 27.65 -16.09 -27.84
CA MET A 358 28.54 -16.31 -26.70
C MET A 358 29.18 -17.70 -26.75
N ILE A 359 30.25 -17.89 -25.96
CA ILE A 359 30.90 -19.19 -25.78
C ILE A 359 30.67 -19.63 -24.34
N LEU A 360 29.80 -20.62 -24.14
CA LEU A 360 29.49 -21.19 -22.83
C LEU A 360 30.15 -22.56 -22.72
N TYR A 361 31.09 -22.73 -21.79
CA TYR A 361 31.74 -24.03 -21.52
C TYR A 361 32.31 -24.76 -22.76
N LYS A 362 32.87 -24.00 -23.71
CA LYS A 362 33.39 -24.44 -25.03
C LYS A 362 32.33 -24.61 -26.12
N ASP A 363 31.05 -24.49 -25.80
CA ASP A 363 29.98 -24.47 -26.78
C ASP A 363 29.73 -23.06 -27.32
N THR A 364 29.68 -22.93 -28.65
CA THR A 364 29.28 -21.69 -29.31
C THR A 364 27.76 -21.63 -29.34
N ILE A 365 27.18 -20.68 -28.61
CA ILE A 365 25.75 -20.45 -28.53
C ILE A 365 25.40 -19.19 -29.33
N GLN A 366 24.39 -19.29 -30.20
CA GLN A 366 23.75 -18.14 -30.83
C GLN A 366 22.25 -18.18 -30.57
N MET A 367 21.65 -17.04 -30.23
CA MET A 367 20.23 -16.93 -29.91
C MET A 367 19.62 -15.70 -30.57
N GLU A 368 18.40 -15.84 -31.07
CA GLU A 368 17.55 -14.72 -31.46
C GLU A 368 16.49 -14.50 -30.39
N LEU A 369 16.45 -13.29 -29.85
CA LEU A 369 15.64 -12.94 -28.70
C LEU A 369 14.61 -11.90 -29.08
N LYS A 370 13.37 -12.10 -28.63
CA LYS A 370 12.26 -11.17 -28.79
C LYS A 370 11.61 -10.86 -27.46
N LYS A 371 11.45 -9.58 -27.16
CA LYS A 371 10.85 -9.10 -25.92
C LYS A 371 9.36 -9.39 -25.90
N VAL A 372 8.89 -10.01 -24.82
CA VAL A 372 7.46 -10.25 -24.57
C VAL A 372 6.87 -8.96 -24.00
N ASN A 373 5.82 -8.43 -24.62
CA ASN A 373 5.05 -7.35 -24.00
C ASN A 373 4.30 -7.98 -22.81
N LEU A 374 4.61 -7.52 -21.60
CA LEU A 374 3.91 -7.89 -20.38
C LEU A 374 2.71 -6.98 -20.17
#